data_AF-A0A924A7N8-F1
#
_entry.id   AF-A0A924A7N8-F1
#
_cell.length_a   1.000
_cell.length_b   1.000
_cell.length_c   1.000
_cell.angle_alpha   90.00
_cell.angle_beta   90.00
_cell.angle_gamma   90.00
#
_symmetry.space_group_name_H-M   'P 1'
#
loop_
_entity.id
_entity.type
_entity.pdbx_description
1 polymer ?
#
loop_
_entity_poly.entity_id
_entity_poly.type
_entity_poly.pdbx_seq_one_letter_code
_entity_poly.pdbx_strand_id
1 'polypeptide(L)' 'MKNEKLSLVLFVLGFVSIIASIAIWYIAKEPDLAHGERFGIFVGLWAPTFFILSDRISEKKA' A
#
# COMPACT_ATOMS: atom_id res chain seq x y z
N MET A 1 2.18 -22.67 5.51
CA MET A 1 1.60 -21.85 6.59
C MET A 1 2.20 -20.45 6.74
N LYS A 2 3.52 -20.26 6.98
CA LYS A 2 4.10 -18.90 7.16
C LYS A 2 3.96 -18.01 5.92
N ASN A 3 4.24 -18.55 4.73
CA ASN A 3 4.22 -17.78 3.47
C ASN A 3 2.80 -17.42 3.00
N GLU A 4 1.80 -18.24 3.32
CA GLU A 4 0.38 -17.95 2.99
C GLU A 4 -0.13 -16.74 3.77
N LYS A 5 0.16 -16.71 5.07
CA LYS A 5 -0.21 -15.57 5.92
C LYS A 5 0.51 -14.30 5.45
N LEU A 6 1.77 -14.42 5.05
CA LEU A 6 2.54 -13.28 4.54
C LEU A 6 1.99 -12.76 3.19
N SER A 7 1.67 -13.64 2.25
CA SER A 7 1.05 -13.27 0.97
C SER A 7 -0.29 -12.56 1.21
N LEU A 8 -1.16 -13.10 2.07
CA LEU A 8 -2.42 -12.45 2.43
C LEU A 8 -2.22 -11.07 3.08
N VAL A 9 -1.23 -10.93 3.96
CA VAL A 9 -0.91 -9.63 4.58
C VAL A 9 -0.47 -8.63 3.52
N LEU A 10 0.39 -9.01 2.58
CA LEU A 10 0.83 -8.14 1.48
C LEU A 10 -0.33 -7.76 0.56
N PHE A 11 -1.22 -8.70 0.26
CA PHE A 11 -2.43 -8.41 -0.52
C PHE A 11 -3.30 -7.36 0.16
N VAL A 12 -3.58 -7.52 1.46
CA VAL A 12 -4.36 -6.54 2.24
C VAL A 12 -3.63 -5.21 2.34
N LEU A 13 -2.31 -5.21 2.54
CA LEU A 13 -1.49 -3.99 2.58
C LEU A 13 -1.58 -3.19 1.29
N GLY A 14 -1.71 -3.84 0.12
CA GLY A 14 -1.95 -3.15 -1.14
C GLY A 14 -3.22 -2.28 -1.12
N PHE A 15 -4.34 -2.82 -0.64
CA PHE A 15 -5.58 -2.06 -0.49
C PHE A 15 -5.50 -1.00 0.61
N VAL A 16 -4.85 -1.32 1.74
CA VAL A 16 -4.61 -0.36 2.81
C VAL A 16 -3.79 0.83 2.30
N SER A 17 -2.80 0.60 1.43
CA SER A 17 -2.00 1.66 0.82
C SER A 17 -2.83 2.63 -0.01
N ILE A 18 -3.81 2.11 -0.78
CA ILE A 18 -4.73 2.92 -1.59
C ILE A 18 -5.62 3.77 -0.67
N ILE A 19 -6.24 3.14 0.34
CA ILE A 19 -7.12 3.83 1.28
C ILE A 19 -6.35 4.90 2.06
N ALA A 20 -5.13 4.57 2.52
CA ALA A 20 -4.27 5.50 3.24
C ALA A 20 -3.87 6.69 2.36
N SER A 21 -3.55 6.47 1.07
CA SER A 21 -3.25 7.55 0.12
C SER A 21 -4.42 8.53 -0.02
N ILE A 22 -5.64 8.01 -0.18
CA ILE A 22 -6.86 8.82 -0.26
C ILE A 22 -7.12 9.57 1.05
N ALA A 23 -6.94 8.90 2.20
CA ALA A 23 -7.12 9.51 3.51
C ALA A 23 -6.12 10.65 3.74
N ILE A 24 -4.85 10.47 3.38
CA ILE A 24 -3.82 11.50 3.46
C ILE A 24 -4.21 12.71 2.63
N TRP A 25 -4.64 12.51 1.38
CA TRP A 25 -5.10 13.61 0.53
C TRP A 25 -6.29 14.38 1.13
N TYR A 26 -7.22 13.66 1.77
CA TYR A 26 -8.39 14.29 2.39
C TYR A 26 -8.05 15.08 3.66
N ILE A 27 -7.11 14.58 4.47
CA ILE A 27 -6.74 15.14 5.77
C ILE A 27 -5.69 16.25 5.64
N ALA A 28 -4.73 16.11 4.73
CA ALA A 28 -3.56 16.98 4.63
C ALA A 28 -3.86 18.28 3.86
N LYS A 29 -4.81 19.08 4.36
CA LYS A 29 -5.23 20.35 3.74
C LYS A 29 -4.46 21.59 4.20
N GLU A 30 -3.90 21.60 5.42
CA GLU A 30 -3.23 22.75 6.05
C GLU A 30 -2.17 22.24 7.05
N PRO A 31 -1.04 22.93 7.30
CA PRO A 31 -0.54 24.16 6.68
C PRO A 31 0.37 23.93 5.44
N ASP A 32 0.74 22.68 5.13
CA ASP A 32 1.62 22.36 3.99
C ASP A 32 0.96 21.32 3.06
N LEU A 33 0.05 21.82 2.23
CA LEU A 33 -0.71 21.04 1.24
C LEU A 33 0.23 20.27 0.29
N ALA A 34 1.33 20.90 -0.14
CA ALA A 34 2.27 20.29 -1.06
C ALA A 34 2.96 19.06 -0.44
N HIS A 35 3.25 19.09 0.86
CA HIS A 35 3.78 17.92 1.58
C HIS A 35 2.76 16.79 1.66
N GLY A 36 1.50 17.14 1.97
CA GLY A 36 0.38 16.20 2.08
C GLY A 36 0.14 15.43 0.79
N GLU A 37 0.06 16.15 -0.33
CA GLU A 37 -0.16 15.56 -1.67
C GLU A 37 1.01 14.65 -2.08
N ARG A 38 2.25 15.07 -1.87
CA ARG A 38 3.46 14.26 -2.18
C ARG A 38 3.53 13.00 -1.32
N PHE A 39 3.20 13.12 -0.03
CA PHE A 39 3.18 11.98 0.86
C PHE A 39 2.06 11.00 0.49
N GLY A 40 0.87 11.51 0.14
CA GLY A 40 -0.24 10.69 -0.36
C GLY A 40 0.12 9.92 -1.62
N ILE A 41 0.77 10.57 -2.60
CA ILE A 41 1.27 9.91 -3.81
C ILE A 41 2.30 8.83 -3.46
N PHE A 42 3.29 9.16 -2.62
CA PHE A 42 4.30 8.20 -2.18
C PHE A 42 3.68 6.94 -1.54
N VAL A 43 2.71 7.12 -0.64
CA VAL A 43 1.98 6.02 0.00
C VAL A 43 1.15 5.23 -1.01
N GLY A 44 0.52 5.89 -1.99
CA GLY A 44 -0.23 5.22 -3.05
C GLY A 44 0.63 4.33 -3.95
N LEU A 45 1.87 4.74 -4.23
CA LEU A 45 2.82 4.00 -5.07
C LEU A 45 3.27 2.65 -4.48
N TRP A 46 3.08 2.40 -3.19
CA TRP A 46 3.41 1.11 -2.58
C TRP A 46 2.41 -0.01 -2.91
N ALA A 47 1.18 0.32 -3.33
CA ALA A 47 0.16 -0.65 -3.70
C ALA A 47 0.64 -1.70 -4.74
N PRO A 48 1.19 -1.31 -5.92
CA PRO A 48 1.70 -2.28 -6.89
C PRO A 48 2.83 -3.15 -6.31
N THR A 49 3.72 -2.60 -5.49
CA THR A 49 4.79 -3.35 -4.83
C THR A 49 4.22 -4.44 -3.92
N PHE A 50 3.23 -4.10 -3.09
CA PHE A 50 2.59 -5.07 -2.20
C PHE A 50 1.86 -6.17 -2.96
N PHE A 51 1.15 -5.83 -4.04
CA PHE A 51 0.48 -6.83 -4.87
C PHE A 51 1.46 -7.77 -5.58
N ILE A 52 2.54 -7.23 -6.17
CA ILE A 52 3.58 -8.04 -6.81
C ILE A 52 4.27 -8.95 -5.79
N LEU A 53 4.60 -8.45 -4.61
CA LEU A 53 5.22 -9.28 -3.57
C LEU A 53 4.27 -10.36 -3.05
N SER A 54 2.99 -10.03 -2.88
CA SER A 54 1.95 -11.00 -2.52
C SER A 54 1.89 -12.15 -3.52
N ASP A 55 1.87 -11.82 -4.80
CA ASP A 55 1.82 -12.78 -5.90
C ASP A 55 3.08 -13.65 -5.95
N ARG A 56 4.27 -13.05 -5.94
CA ARG A 56 5.55 -13.80 -5.97
C ARG A 56 5.73 -14.74 -4.77
N ILE A 57 5.29 -14.33 -3.58
CA ILE A 57 5.37 -15.18 -2.38
C ILE A 57 4.33 -16.30 -2.42
N SER A 58 3.19 -16.08 -3.08
CA SER A 58 2.20 -17.12 -3.37
C SER A 58 2.72 -18.11 -4.42
N GLU A 59 3.34 -17.64 -5.50
CA GLU A 59 3.90 -18.47 -6.58
C GLU A 59 5.03 -19.39 -6.11
N LYS A 60 5.90 -18.96 -5.17
CA LYS A 60 6.95 -19.81 -4.56
C LYS A 60 6.41 -21.03 -3.79
N LYS A 61 5.10 -21.23 -3.79
CA LYS A 61 4.40 -22.31 -3.13
C LYS A 61 3.80 -23.35 -4.10
N ALA A 62 3.78 -23.07 -5.41
CA ALA A 62 3.42 -24.01 -6.47
C ALA A 62 4.67 -24.79 -6.95
#